data_AF-A0A2Z2KMJ0-F1
#
_entry.id   AF-A0A2Z2KMJ0-F1
#
_cell.length_a   1.000
_cell.length_b   1.000
_cell.length_c   1.000
_cell.angle_alpha   90.00
_cell.angle_beta   90.00
_cell.angle_gamma   90.00
#
_symmetry.space_group_name_H-M   'P 1'
#
loop_
_entity.id
_entity.type
_entity.pdbx_description
1 polymer ?
#
loop_
_entity_poly.entity_id
_entity_poly.type
_entity_poly.pdbx_seq_one_letter_code
_entity_poly.pdbx_strand_id
1 'polypeptide(L)'
;MKIHNFEEKLVELLVPFTGRKIYKGTLLQDLSSQLIEVFNIQDNERLLIYMDGGVFSNKNGILLTPEALYYKYGRSEKRISWRRMINIGCVKRRNNHSITLGSLILYFSHSDITNDQVAQLLDSIRSMVSSIEVQEDLSTQSIVDQMRAVCSEYVGNRSYLAPLDANRLSESDLVDRFPGYEHHTAVIFLSFSKPGKVKDGILITEACIYWKPCWCPVESIPWELVAESHMYRVTDKIAMIIGRTSYDLFDCELSGEELVIVLKSLSRIAARKVEEQGASSVPQKWVMDLVDRAELPENDVLIADAFFLEYICKKHKFFISDYYPKHPLDADFLNREAFCLSTNERVVAHYRTALGKKAEYGVVITDVGIYIREPFEHSFPDAFISYDNLVQAPVDNTHSRFLLIGEYKYSFVHPQKFARLLEDIRLYITCLCTVPEGVEYPYDPSYTETWSLPVRGAHADSKRWIVVEDGMLKGLHTTEELQWAIDSRQMDRDLIKLWSYGASSWQTAEAALL
;
A
#
# COMPACT_ATOMS: atom_id res chain seq x y z
N MET A 1 8.26 15.51 35.43
CA MET A 1 8.81 16.69 36.15
C MET A 1 9.63 17.64 35.26
N LYS A 2 10.19 17.21 34.10
CA LYS A 2 11.00 18.09 33.22
C LYS A 2 10.19 18.96 32.24
N ILE A 3 9.03 18.49 31.75
CA ILE A 3 8.17 19.24 30.79
C ILE A 3 7.65 20.56 31.38
N HIS A 4 7.22 20.56 32.66
CA HIS A 4 6.75 21.77 33.35
C HIS A 4 7.81 22.88 33.40
N ASN A 5 9.10 22.52 33.51
CA ASN A 5 10.22 23.47 33.57
C ASN A 5 10.51 24.12 32.20
N PHE A 6 10.26 23.42 31.09
CA PHE A 6 10.43 23.98 29.75
C PHE A 6 9.33 25.00 29.43
N GLU A 7 8.07 24.63 29.70
CA GLU A 7 6.93 25.52 29.44
C GLU A 7 7.04 26.82 30.26
N GLU A 8 7.40 26.73 31.54
CA GLU A 8 7.62 27.90 32.40
C GLU A 8 8.69 28.84 31.83
N LYS A 9 9.86 28.31 31.45
CA LYS A 9 10.94 29.09 30.83
C LYS A 9 10.56 29.67 29.47
N LEU A 10 9.78 28.92 28.68
CA LEU A 10 9.25 29.41 27.40
C LEU A 10 8.31 30.59 27.65
N VAL A 11 7.42 30.51 28.62
CA VAL A 11 6.54 31.63 29.01
C VAL A 11 7.35 32.83 29.50
N GLU A 12 8.41 32.64 30.30
CA GLU A 12 9.31 33.71 30.75
C GLU A 12 9.99 34.44 29.58
N LEU A 13 10.51 33.71 28.59
CA LEU A 13 11.11 34.29 27.38
C LEU A 13 10.13 35.14 26.57
N LEU A 14 8.83 34.85 26.68
CA LEU A 14 7.77 35.54 25.95
C LEU A 14 7.24 36.78 26.66
N VAL A 15 7.57 37.00 27.94
CA VAL A 15 7.14 38.16 28.72
C VAL A 15 7.48 39.51 28.05
N PRO A 16 8.70 39.74 27.53
CA PRO A 16 9.10 41.05 26.99
C PRO A 16 8.33 41.49 25.74
N PHE A 17 7.74 40.55 25.00
CA PHE A 17 7.03 40.83 23.75
C PHE A 17 5.69 41.48 24.03
N THR A 18 5.54 42.77 23.72
CA THR A 18 4.30 43.55 23.91
C THR A 18 4.04 44.44 22.70
N GLY A 19 2.77 44.64 22.35
CA GLY A 19 2.37 45.34 21.13
C GLY A 19 0.87 45.23 20.88
N ARG A 20 0.36 46.02 19.92
CA ARG A 20 -1.06 45.99 19.52
C ARG A 20 -1.41 44.72 18.75
N LYS A 21 -0.41 44.08 18.13
CA LYS A 21 -0.52 42.85 17.34
C LYS A 21 0.09 41.63 18.03
N ILE A 22 0.26 41.69 19.35
CA ILE A 22 0.80 40.60 20.15
C ILE A 22 -0.25 40.17 21.17
N TYR A 23 -0.70 38.93 21.07
CA TYR A 23 -1.81 38.39 21.86
C TYR A 23 -1.28 37.31 22.81
N LYS A 24 -1.55 37.49 24.11
CA LYS A 24 -1.19 36.59 25.22
C LYS A 24 -2.33 36.51 26.23
N GLY A 25 -2.38 35.46 27.03
CA GLY A 25 -3.36 35.34 28.12
C GLY A 25 -4.81 35.34 27.63
N THR A 26 -5.67 36.15 28.26
CA THR A 26 -7.11 36.23 27.93
C THR A 26 -7.37 36.67 26.49
N LEU A 27 -6.59 37.63 25.97
CA LEU A 27 -6.72 38.10 24.59
C LEU A 27 -6.44 36.99 23.55
N LEU A 28 -5.59 36.02 23.92
CA LEU A 28 -5.32 34.86 23.07
C LEU A 28 -6.44 33.82 23.17
N GLN A 29 -7.05 33.67 24.35
CA GLN A 29 -8.20 32.79 24.55
C GLN A 29 -9.40 33.22 23.71
N ASP A 30 -9.67 34.53 23.63
CA ASP A 30 -10.77 35.09 22.82
C ASP A 30 -10.61 34.80 21.32
N LEU A 31 -9.37 34.58 20.86
CA LEU A 31 -9.03 34.27 19.46
C LEU A 31 -8.76 32.79 19.21
N SER A 32 -8.77 31.95 20.25
CA SER A 32 -8.25 30.58 20.20
C SER A 32 -8.93 29.72 19.14
N SER A 33 -10.26 29.67 19.09
CA SER A 33 -10.99 28.88 18.09
C SER A 33 -10.66 29.30 16.65
N GLN A 34 -10.55 30.61 16.41
CA GLN A 34 -10.18 31.13 15.08
C GLN A 34 -8.74 30.76 14.72
N LEU A 35 -7.80 30.89 15.67
CA LEU A 35 -6.39 30.57 15.44
C LEU A 35 -6.16 29.08 15.26
N ILE A 36 -6.88 28.23 15.99
CA ILE A 36 -6.84 26.76 15.83
C ILE A 36 -7.25 26.40 14.40
N GLU A 37 -8.33 26.97 13.89
CA GLU A 37 -8.77 26.76 12.51
C GLU A 37 -7.77 27.32 11.49
N VAL A 38 -7.28 28.55 11.70
CA VAL A 38 -6.37 29.23 10.79
C VAL A 38 -5.01 28.53 10.71
N PHE A 39 -4.46 28.03 11.81
CA PHE A 39 -3.16 27.38 11.87
C PHE A 39 -3.23 25.85 11.86
N ASN A 40 -4.44 25.28 11.79
CA ASN A 40 -4.69 23.84 11.75
C ASN A 40 -3.98 23.10 12.90
N ILE A 41 -4.14 23.63 14.10
CA ILE A 41 -3.48 23.17 15.34
C ILE A 41 -4.14 21.86 15.80
N GLN A 42 -3.36 20.95 16.38
CA GLN A 42 -3.90 19.72 16.96
C GLN A 42 -4.79 20.05 18.17
N ASP A 43 -5.93 19.37 18.28
CA ASP A 43 -6.87 19.55 19.39
C ASP A 43 -6.13 19.34 20.72
N ASN A 44 -6.27 20.32 21.64
CA ASN A 44 -5.66 20.40 22.98
C ASN A 44 -4.26 21.02 23.10
N GLU A 45 -3.60 21.51 22.04
CA GLU A 45 -2.38 22.29 22.24
C GLU A 45 -2.67 23.65 22.90
N ARG A 46 -1.97 23.94 24.01
CA ARG A 46 -2.06 25.23 24.69
C ARG A 46 -1.41 26.33 23.86
N LEU A 47 -2.14 27.42 23.60
CA LEU A 47 -1.60 28.59 22.92
C LEU A 47 -0.85 29.48 23.91
N LEU A 48 0.39 29.86 23.61
CA LEU A 48 1.21 30.71 24.48
C LEU A 48 1.23 32.16 24.03
N ILE A 49 1.49 32.40 22.75
CA ILE A 49 1.56 33.75 22.17
C ILE A 49 1.23 33.70 20.68
N TYR A 50 0.47 34.69 20.21
CA TYR A 50 0.28 34.94 18.78
C TYR A 50 0.84 36.32 18.42
N MET A 51 1.69 36.36 17.39
CA MET A 51 2.31 37.57 16.84
C MET A 51 1.78 37.79 15.43
N ASP A 52 0.84 38.73 15.28
CA ASP A 52 0.17 38.99 14.01
C ASP A 52 1.06 39.82 13.06
N GLY A 53 1.33 39.25 11.89
CA GLY A 53 2.11 39.87 10.81
C GLY A 53 1.25 40.37 9.64
N GLY A 54 -0.08 40.31 9.74
CA GLY A 54 -1.02 40.69 8.69
C GLY A 54 -1.35 42.19 8.66
N VAL A 55 -1.74 42.70 7.48
CA VAL A 55 -2.18 44.09 7.31
C VAL A 55 -3.63 44.29 7.79
N PHE A 56 -4.52 43.34 7.47
CA PHE A 56 -5.98 43.51 7.61
C PHE A 56 -6.67 42.38 8.40
N SER A 57 -5.96 41.34 8.86
CA SER A 57 -6.57 40.19 9.55
C SER A 57 -5.58 39.31 10.30
N ASN A 58 -6.08 38.63 11.34
CA ASN A 58 -5.46 37.63 12.24
C ASN A 58 -5.06 36.31 11.53
N LYS A 59 -4.73 36.37 10.23
CA LYS A 59 -4.55 35.19 9.38
C LYS A 59 -3.08 34.91 9.03
N ASN A 60 -2.17 35.81 9.41
CA ASN A 60 -0.75 35.69 9.11
C ASN A 60 0.05 36.04 10.36
N GLY A 61 1.08 35.26 10.67
CA GLY A 61 1.90 35.51 11.85
C GLY A 61 2.64 34.28 12.32
N ILE A 62 3.21 34.41 13.52
CA ILE A 62 3.74 33.29 14.30
C ILE A 62 2.79 33.03 15.47
N LEU A 63 2.48 31.77 15.70
CA LEU A 63 1.84 31.28 16.90
C LEU A 63 2.77 30.27 17.58
N LEU A 64 3.01 30.42 18.88
CA LEU A 64 3.87 29.50 19.64
C LEU A 64 3.04 28.70 20.64
N THR A 65 3.34 27.42 20.73
CA THR A 65 2.81 26.46 21.70
C THR A 65 3.96 25.84 22.49
N PRO A 66 3.69 25.08 23.58
CA PRO A 66 4.73 24.33 24.27
C PRO A 66 5.46 23.32 23.37
N GLU A 67 4.86 22.90 22.26
CA GLU A 67 5.38 21.83 21.40
C GLU A 67 6.02 22.34 20.09
N ALA A 68 5.54 23.46 19.56
CA ALA A 68 5.95 23.93 18.24
C ALA A 68 5.81 25.43 17.99
N LEU A 69 6.48 25.86 16.92
CA LEU A 69 6.21 27.11 16.22
C LEU A 69 5.28 26.84 15.03
N TYR A 70 4.19 27.58 14.96
CA TYR A 70 3.28 27.65 13.84
C TYR A 70 3.48 28.98 13.10
N TYR A 71 3.64 28.92 11.78
CA TYR A 71 3.85 30.07 10.93
C TYR A 71 2.88 30.08 9.76
N LYS A 72 2.28 31.24 9.48
CA LYS A 72 1.40 31.45 8.34
C LYS A 72 1.67 32.79 7.67
N TYR A 73 1.87 32.78 6.35
CA TYR A 73 1.95 33.99 5.54
C TYR A 73 1.42 33.73 4.13
N GLY A 74 0.29 34.34 3.80
CA GLY A 74 -0.41 34.11 2.53
C GLY A 74 -0.88 32.65 2.42
N ARG A 75 -0.34 31.93 1.43
CA ARG A 75 -0.62 30.49 1.23
C ARG A 75 0.38 29.58 1.94
N SER A 76 1.46 30.12 2.49
CA SER A 76 2.47 29.34 3.20
C SER A 76 2.02 29.10 4.63
N GLU A 77 2.00 27.84 5.05
CA GLU A 77 1.68 27.41 6.41
C GLU A 77 2.70 26.34 6.83
N LYS A 78 3.25 26.45 8.03
CA LYS A 78 4.29 25.57 8.55
C LYS A 78 4.14 25.35 10.04
N ARG A 79 4.31 24.10 10.49
CA ARG A 79 4.58 23.75 11.89
C ARG A 79 6.01 23.23 12.02
N ILE A 80 6.71 23.72 13.02
CA ILE A 80 8.09 23.37 13.31
C ILE A 80 8.15 23.00 14.79
N SER A 81 8.31 21.71 15.09
CA SER A 81 8.51 21.26 16.46
C SER A 81 9.80 21.85 17.03
N TRP A 82 9.83 22.04 18.34
CA TRP A 82 11.03 22.58 19.01
C TRP A 82 12.25 21.67 18.84
N ARG A 83 12.06 20.34 18.78
CA ARG A 83 13.11 19.36 18.46
C ARG A 83 13.66 19.56 17.05
N ARG A 84 12.79 19.66 16.04
CA ARG A 84 13.21 19.90 14.64
C ARG A 84 13.97 21.22 14.49
N MET A 85 13.61 22.23 15.29
CA MET A 85 14.27 23.55 15.27
C MET A 85 15.78 23.47 15.60
N ILE A 86 16.23 22.47 16.36
CA ILE A 86 17.66 22.24 16.63
C ILE A 86 18.41 21.93 15.32
N ASN A 87 17.77 21.20 14.41
CA ASN A 87 18.39 20.61 13.23
C ASN A 87 18.18 21.41 11.92
N ILE A 88 17.20 22.32 11.86
CA ILE A 88 16.87 23.07 10.63
C ILE A 88 17.98 24.03 10.15
N GLY A 89 18.94 24.42 11.00
CA GLY A 89 20.06 25.30 10.63
C GLY A 89 20.03 26.64 11.37
N CYS A 90 20.87 27.61 11.00
CA CYS A 90 20.99 28.89 11.72
C CYS A 90 19.80 29.84 11.48
N VAL A 91 19.39 30.58 12.52
CA VAL A 91 18.45 31.70 12.38
C VAL A 91 19.23 32.94 11.96
N LYS A 92 18.85 33.56 10.85
CA LYS A 92 19.52 34.77 10.35
C LYS A 92 18.52 35.76 9.80
N ARG A 93 18.79 37.05 9.97
CA ARG A 93 18.07 38.10 9.24
C ARG A 93 18.45 38.03 7.76
N ARG A 94 17.44 37.96 6.89
CA ARG A 94 17.63 38.02 5.44
C ARG A 94 17.50 39.45 4.92
N ASN A 95 16.45 40.15 5.35
CA ASN A 95 16.22 41.56 5.04
C ASN A 95 15.28 42.20 6.09
N ASN A 96 14.79 43.42 5.82
CA ASN A 96 13.89 44.15 6.73
C ASN A 96 12.52 43.50 6.90
N HIS A 97 12.17 42.53 6.05
CA HIS A 97 10.85 41.90 6.02
C HIS A 97 10.88 40.39 6.18
N SER A 98 12.06 39.77 6.30
CA SER A 98 12.17 38.32 6.49
C SER A 98 13.40 37.87 7.25
N ILE A 99 13.24 36.73 7.92
CA ILE A 99 14.30 35.93 8.54
C ILE A 99 14.38 34.58 7.83
N THR A 100 15.55 33.97 7.85
CA THR A 100 15.79 32.61 7.40
C THR A 100 15.99 31.70 8.60
N LEU A 101 15.29 30.58 8.61
CA LEU A 101 15.46 29.46 9.53
C LEU A 101 15.89 28.26 8.68
N GLY A 102 17.19 28.05 8.55
CA GLY A 102 17.71 27.09 7.57
C GLY A 102 17.40 27.51 6.13
N SER A 103 16.74 26.62 5.38
CA SER A 103 16.21 26.89 4.05
C SER A 103 14.85 27.58 4.05
N LEU A 104 14.17 27.67 5.21
CA LEU A 104 12.85 28.29 5.34
C LEU A 104 12.97 29.82 5.42
N ILE A 105 12.09 30.52 4.73
CA ILE A 105 12.01 31.99 4.76
C ILE A 105 10.69 32.38 5.44
N LEU A 106 10.80 33.13 6.53
CA LEU A 106 9.67 33.60 7.33
C LEU A 106 9.54 35.12 7.14
N TYR A 107 8.35 35.61 6.78
CA TYR A 107 8.07 37.01 6.46
C TYR A 107 7.31 37.71 7.60
N PHE A 108 7.74 38.93 7.94
CA PHE A 108 7.26 39.73 9.09
C PHE A 108 7.01 41.21 8.75
N SER A 109 6.46 41.50 7.58
CA SER A 109 6.39 42.85 7.05
C SER A 109 5.56 43.86 7.87
N HIS A 110 4.67 43.40 8.77
CA HIS A 110 3.72 44.25 9.50
C HIS A 110 3.55 43.89 10.99
N SER A 111 4.54 43.21 11.56
CA SER A 111 4.59 42.87 13.00
C SER A 111 5.05 44.07 13.83
N ASP A 112 4.58 44.15 15.07
CA ASP A 112 5.10 45.10 16.07
C ASP A 112 6.49 44.70 16.61
N ILE A 113 6.97 43.51 16.23
CA ILE A 113 8.26 42.94 16.65
C ILE A 113 9.24 43.03 15.49
N THR A 114 10.47 43.45 15.77
CA THR A 114 11.55 43.48 14.77
C THR A 114 12.06 42.09 14.43
N ASN A 115 12.58 41.91 13.21
CA ASN A 115 13.17 40.64 12.78
C ASN A 115 14.33 40.18 13.67
N ASP A 116 15.10 41.11 14.23
CA ASP A 116 16.20 40.80 15.13
C ASP A 116 15.69 40.24 16.47
N GLN A 117 14.59 40.77 16.99
CA GLN A 117 13.93 40.23 18.19
C GLN A 117 13.32 38.84 17.95
N VAL A 118 12.72 38.60 16.78
CA VAL A 118 12.22 37.25 16.43
C VAL A 118 13.39 36.28 16.28
N ALA A 119 14.47 36.67 15.61
CA ALA A 119 15.65 35.82 15.46
C ALA A 119 16.26 35.45 16.82
N GLN A 120 16.42 36.44 17.70
CA GLN A 120 16.93 36.24 19.06
C GLN A 120 16.01 35.32 19.87
N LEU A 121 14.69 35.45 19.74
CA LEU A 121 13.74 34.56 20.41
C LEU A 121 13.93 33.11 19.97
N LEU A 122 13.97 32.87 18.65
CA LEU A 122 14.12 31.53 18.11
C LEU A 122 15.46 30.89 18.48
N ASP A 123 16.56 31.67 18.46
CA ASP A 123 17.87 31.19 18.92
C ASP A 123 17.88 30.90 20.44
N SER A 124 17.16 31.69 21.23
CA SER A 124 17.04 31.48 22.69
C SER A 124 16.25 30.21 23.00
N ILE A 125 15.12 30.00 22.29
CA ILE A 125 14.32 28.78 22.42
C ILE A 125 15.14 27.57 21.97
N ARG A 126 15.81 27.66 20.82
CA ARG A 126 16.67 26.57 20.32
C ARG A 126 17.74 26.17 21.33
N SER A 127 18.45 27.15 21.91
CA SER A 127 19.50 26.89 22.90
C SER A 127 18.94 26.20 24.16
N MET A 128 17.73 26.58 24.57
CA MET A 128 17.02 25.95 25.68
C MET A 128 16.65 24.48 25.37
N VAL A 129 16.13 24.19 24.19
CA VAL A 129 15.74 22.81 23.81
C VAL A 129 16.98 21.90 23.75
N SER A 130 18.09 22.37 23.18
CA SER A 130 19.35 21.61 23.14
C SER A 130 19.91 21.27 24.52
N SER A 131 19.57 22.04 25.56
CA SER A 131 20.00 21.76 26.94
C SER A 131 19.16 20.71 27.67
N ILE A 132 18.01 20.32 27.10
CA ILE A 132 17.01 19.44 27.74
C ILE A 132 17.08 18.01 27.21
N GLU A 133 17.60 17.78 25.99
CA GLU A 133 17.70 16.46 25.37
C GLU A 133 18.68 15.55 26.14
N VAL A 134 18.12 14.74 27.04
CA VAL A 134 18.71 13.48 27.49
C VAL A 134 18.15 12.42 26.56
N GLN A 135 19.02 11.70 25.85
CA GLN A 135 18.66 10.53 25.05
C GLN A 135 17.84 9.56 25.91
N GLU A 136 16.53 9.45 25.65
CA GLU A 136 15.76 8.31 26.12
C GLU A 136 16.26 7.08 25.36
N ASP A 137 16.56 6.01 26.11
CA ASP A 137 17.06 4.76 25.56
C ASP A 137 15.90 4.06 24.83
N LEU A 138 15.78 4.35 23.53
CA LEU A 138 14.74 3.84 22.63
C LEU A 138 14.76 2.30 22.49
N SER A 139 15.79 1.64 23.02
CA SER A 139 16.02 0.19 22.92
C SER A 139 14.99 -0.69 23.61
N THR A 140 14.12 -0.14 24.48
CA THR A 140 13.10 -0.91 25.22
C THR A 140 11.66 -0.73 24.72
N GLN A 141 11.44 0.15 23.72
CA GLN A 141 10.11 0.46 23.20
C GLN A 141 9.71 -0.45 22.03
N SER A 142 8.41 -0.56 21.74
CA SER A 142 7.93 -1.29 20.56
C SER A 142 8.48 -0.65 19.28
N ILE A 143 8.67 -1.44 18.20
CA ILE A 143 9.19 -0.91 16.94
C ILE A 143 8.36 0.27 16.43
N VAL A 144 7.04 0.16 16.54
CA VAL A 144 6.10 1.20 16.10
C VAL A 144 6.33 2.47 16.91
N ASP A 145 6.58 2.36 18.22
CA ASP A 145 6.83 3.52 19.07
C ASP A 145 8.21 4.14 18.80
N GLN A 146 9.24 3.33 18.52
CA GLN A 146 10.54 3.83 18.07
C GLN A 146 10.42 4.58 16.74
N MET A 147 9.69 4.02 15.77
CA MET A 147 9.43 4.67 14.49
C MET A 147 8.60 5.94 14.64
N ARG A 148 7.59 5.93 15.52
CA ARG A 148 6.80 7.12 15.86
C ARG A 148 7.65 8.19 16.53
N ALA A 149 8.60 7.82 17.40
CA ALA A 149 9.51 8.77 18.02
C ALA A 149 10.33 9.52 16.96
N VAL A 150 10.91 8.80 15.99
CA VAL A 150 11.59 9.41 14.84
C VAL A 150 10.65 10.32 14.06
N CYS A 151 9.46 9.82 13.70
CA CYS A 151 8.52 10.58 12.88
C CYS A 151 7.95 11.82 13.60
N SER A 152 7.80 11.77 14.93
CA SER A 152 7.25 12.84 15.77
C SER A 152 8.02 14.15 15.62
N GLU A 153 9.33 14.08 15.38
CA GLU A 153 10.19 15.23 15.16
C GLU A 153 9.80 15.99 13.88
N TYR A 154 9.29 15.27 12.88
CA TYR A 154 9.04 15.80 11.54
C TYR A 154 7.55 16.05 11.26
N VAL A 155 6.67 15.94 12.26
CA VAL A 155 5.22 16.18 12.10
C VAL A 155 4.94 17.65 11.75
N GLY A 156 4.48 17.85 10.52
CA GLY A 156 3.94 19.12 10.02
C GLY A 156 2.40 19.15 9.93
N ASN A 157 1.85 20.12 9.19
CA ASN A 157 0.42 20.39 9.09
C ASN A 157 -0.35 19.39 8.23
N ARG A 158 0.37 18.69 7.34
CA ARG A 158 -0.13 17.61 6.46
C ARG A 158 0.46 16.26 6.85
N SER A 159 0.97 16.16 8.07
CA SER A 159 1.55 14.95 8.63
C SER A 159 0.63 14.44 9.76
N TYR A 160 0.26 13.17 9.71
CA TYR A 160 -0.69 12.56 10.62
C TYR A 160 -0.01 11.37 11.30
N LEU A 161 0.50 11.59 12.51
CA LEU A 161 1.13 10.55 13.32
C LEU A 161 0.04 9.64 13.91
N ALA A 162 0.26 8.33 13.91
CA ALA A 162 -0.67 7.39 14.53
C ALA A 162 -0.60 7.46 16.08
N PRO A 163 -1.71 7.22 16.82
CA PRO A 163 -3.06 6.91 16.32
C PRO A 163 -3.68 8.11 15.56
N LEU A 164 -4.28 7.81 14.40
CA LEU A 164 -4.74 8.84 13.49
C LEU A 164 -6.01 9.50 14.04
N ASP A 165 -6.03 10.83 13.99
CA ASP A 165 -7.19 11.62 14.41
C ASP A 165 -8.33 11.46 13.40
N ALA A 166 -9.38 10.73 13.80
CA ALA A 166 -10.55 10.43 12.98
C ALA A 166 -11.31 11.69 12.52
N ASN A 167 -11.17 12.82 13.23
CA ASN A 167 -11.79 14.09 12.82
C ASN A 167 -11.07 14.73 11.62
N ARG A 168 -9.80 14.36 11.39
CA ARG A 168 -8.94 14.94 10.34
C ARG A 168 -8.65 13.97 9.20
N LEU A 169 -8.65 12.67 9.51
CA LEU A 169 -8.36 11.59 8.57
C LEU A 169 -9.20 10.37 8.95
N SER A 170 -10.20 10.03 8.13
CA SER A 170 -10.96 8.80 8.38
C SER A 170 -10.12 7.58 8.00
N GLU A 171 -10.25 6.50 8.78
CA GLU A 171 -9.58 5.24 8.49
C GLU A 171 -10.06 4.65 7.15
N SER A 172 -11.34 4.80 6.83
CA SER A 172 -11.91 4.43 5.52
C SER A 172 -11.26 5.16 4.34
N ASP A 173 -10.93 6.46 4.50
CA ASP A 173 -10.24 7.21 3.44
C ASP A 173 -8.84 6.66 3.19
N LEU A 174 -8.15 6.15 4.22
CA LEU A 174 -6.87 5.50 4.04
C LEU A 174 -7.01 4.15 3.35
N VAL A 175 -7.98 3.32 3.73
CA VAL A 175 -8.15 1.96 3.16
C VAL A 175 -8.45 2.05 1.67
N ASP A 176 -9.33 2.97 1.28
CA ASP A 176 -9.67 3.21 -0.12
C ASP A 176 -8.46 3.68 -0.96
N ARG A 177 -7.49 4.35 -0.32
CA ARG A 177 -6.36 4.99 -1.00
C ARG A 177 -5.10 4.13 -1.00
N PHE A 178 -4.90 3.36 0.06
CA PHE A 178 -3.74 2.51 0.33
C PHE A 178 -4.20 1.05 0.60
N PRO A 179 -4.81 0.34 -0.36
CA PRO A 179 -5.30 -1.02 -0.13
C PRO A 179 -4.23 -1.95 0.45
N GLY A 180 -4.59 -2.77 1.43
CA GLY A 180 -3.70 -3.73 2.08
C GLY A 180 -2.94 -3.17 3.29
N TYR A 181 -2.97 -1.86 3.55
CA TYR A 181 -2.33 -1.30 4.74
C TYR A 181 -3.00 -1.76 6.04
N GLU A 182 -4.26 -2.19 6.02
CA GLU A 182 -5.02 -2.68 7.17
C GLU A 182 -4.40 -3.92 7.84
N HIS A 183 -3.50 -4.61 7.15
CA HIS A 183 -2.70 -5.70 7.71
C HIS A 183 -1.45 -5.20 8.46
N HIS A 184 -1.17 -3.91 8.40
CA HIS A 184 0.00 -3.25 8.96
C HIS A 184 -0.41 -2.13 9.95
N THR A 185 0.45 -1.86 10.91
CA THR A 185 0.32 -0.78 11.89
C THR A 185 0.86 0.52 11.32
N ALA A 186 -0.04 1.47 11.04
CA ALA A 186 0.36 2.81 10.61
C ALA A 186 1.26 3.50 11.66
N VAL A 187 2.33 4.13 11.19
CA VAL A 187 3.23 4.97 11.97
C VAL A 187 2.91 6.44 11.71
N ILE A 188 2.96 6.87 10.45
CA ILE A 188 2.67 8.24 10.03
C ILE A 188 2.14 8.26 8.59
N PHE A 189 1.21 9.17 8.32
CA PHE A 189 0.79 9.51 6.97
C PHE A 189 1.25 10.94 6.61
N LEU A 190 1.98 11.08 5.52
CA LEU A 190 2.45 12.35 4.96
C LEU A 190 1.64 12.68 3.71
N SER A 191 0.64 13.55 3.84
CA SER A 191 -0.25 13.94 2.74
C SER A 191 0.41 14.94 1.80
N PHE A 192 0.32 14.68 0.48
CA PHE A 192 0.70 15.66 -0.54
C PHE A 192 -0.45 16.63 -0.83
N SER A 193 -1.68 16.18 -0.62
CA SER A 193 -2.88 16.98 -0.78
C SER A 193 -3.03 18.07 0.29
N LYS A 194 -3.88 19.05 0.00
CA LYS A 194 -4.27 20.07 0.99
C LYS A 194 -4.89 19.42 2.23
N PRO A 195 -4.77 20.04 3.43
CA PRO A 195 -5.43 19.55 4.64
C PRO A 195 -6.90 19.25 4.40
N GLY A 196 -7.37 18.09 4.88
CA GLY A 196 -8.76 17.63 4.71
C GLY A 196 -9.09 17.04 3.34
N LYS A 197 -8.12 16.92 2.42
CA LYS A 197 -8.26 16.14 1.19
C LYS A 197 -7.22 15.03 1.20
N VAL A 198 -7.67 13.78 1.15
CA VAL A 198 -6.79 12.60 1.22
C VAL A 198 -6.82 11.95 -0.16
N LYS A 199 -5.88 12.33 -1.03
CA LYS A 199 -5.80 11.79 -2.40
C LYS A 199 -4.48 11.08 -2.68
N ASP A 200 -3.40 11.61 -2.13
CA ASP A 200 -2.01 11.26 -2.43
C ASP A 200 -1.13 11.54 -1.20
N GLY A 201 0.00 10.85 -1.13
CA GLY A 201 0.94 10.95 -0.02
C GLY A 201 1.74 9.68 0.22
N ILE A 202 2.44 9.67 1.35
CA ILE A 202 3.27 8.56 1.81
C ILE A 202 2.70 8.05 3.12
N LEU A 203 2.26 6.80 3.16
CA LEU A 203 1.85 6.12 4.39
C LEU A 203 2.99 5.20 4.83
N ILE A 204 3.54 5.47 5.99
CA ILE A 204 4.65 4.70 6.58
C ILE A 204 4.06 3.74 7.62
N THR A 205 4.40 2.46 7.52
CA THR A 205 4.03 1.43 8.49
C THR A 205 5.28 0.76 9.08
N GLU A 206 5.07 -0.12 10.04
CA GLU A 206 6.12 -0.97 10.59
C GLU A 206 6.69 -1.99 9.59
N ALA A 207 5.95 -2.30 8.52
CA ALA A 207 6.31 -3.32 7.54
C ALA A 207 6.87 -2.75 6.24
N CYS A 208 6.32 -1.62 5.75
CA CYS A 208 6.73 -1.03 4.48
C CYS A 208 6.34 0.45 4.39
N ILE A 209 6.66 1.06 3.24
CA ILE A 209 6.20 2.40 2.86
C ILE A 209 5.19 2.24 1.73
N TYR A 210 3.98 2.72 1.92
CA TYR A 210 3.02 2.88 0.84
C TYR A 210 3.14 4.27 0.22
N TRP A 211 3.51 4.34 -1.06
CA TRP A 211 3.66 5.58 -1.80
C TRP A 211 2.53 5.77 -2.79
N LYS A 212 1.75 6.85 -2.67
CA LYS A 212 0.63 7.16 -3.57
C LYS A 212 0.80 8.52 -4.23
N PRO A 213 1.28 8.59 -5.48
CA PRO A 213 1.29 9.81 -6.26
C PRO A 213 -0.12 10.23 -6.69
N CYS A 214 -0.28 11.51 -7.05
CA CYS A 214 -1.55 12.02 -7.57
C CYS A 214 -1.92 11.28 -8.88
N TRP A 215 -3.12 10.68 -8.93
CA TRP A 215 -3.63 9.92 -10.09
C TRP A 215 -2.87 8.64 -10.45
N CYS A 216 -1.87 8.26 -9.67
CA CYS A 216 -1.16 7.00 -9.82
C CYS A 216 -1.62 5.97 -8.77
N PRO A 217 -1.44 4.67 -9.03
CA PRO A 217 -1.61 3.61 -8.03
C PRO A 217 -0.73 3.82 -6.80
N VAL A 218 -1.10 3.14 -5.71
CA VAL A 218 -0.21 3.02 -4.55
C VAL A 218 0.87 1.99 -4.86
N GLU A 219 2.09 2.27 -4.45
CA GLU A 219 3.22 1.35 -4.49
C GLU A 219 3.61 0.96 -3.06
N SER A 220 3.80 -0.33 -2.81
CA SER A 220 4.31 -0.85 -1.54
C SER A 220 5.82 -1.02 -1.66
N ILE A 221 6.58 -0.30 -0.84
CA ILE A 221 8.03 -0.25 -0.89
C ILE A 221 8.57 -0.90 0.41
N PRO A 222 9.17 -2.09 0.33
CA PRO A 222 9.71 -2.78 1.49
C PRO A 222 10.95 -2.06 2.05
N TRP A 223 11.18 -2.15 3.36
CA TRP A 223 12.24 -1.40 4.05
C TRP A 223 13.65 -1.72 3.56
N GLU A 224 13.86 -2.91 3.02
CA GLU A 224 15.13 -3.39 2.47
C GLU A 224 15.60 -2.53 1.29
N LEU A 225 14.68 -2.03 0.46
CA LEU A 225 15.00 -1.17 -0.68
C LEU A 225 15.33 0.28 -0.27
N VAL A 226 14.86 0.70 0.91
CA VAL A 226 14.97 2.08 1.39
C VAL A 226 16.39 2.43 1.84
N ALA A 227 17.19 1.42 2.22
CA ALA A 227 18.57 1.61 2.68
C ALA A 227 19.45 2.31 1.63
N GLU A 228 19.21 2.03 0.35
CA GLU A 228 19.97 2.56 -0.80
C GLU A 228 19.39 3.87 -1.36
N SER A 229 18.44 4.50 -0.64
CA SER A 229 17.77 5.70 -1.14
C SER A 229 18.70 6.90 -1.35
N HIS A 230 18.50 7.59 -2.47
CA HIS A 230 19.25 8.77 -2.90
C HIS A 230 18.32 9.84 -3.47
N MET A 231 18.70 11.11 -3.35
CA MET A 231 17.97 12.22 -3.99
C MET A 231 18.65 12.68 -5.26
N TYR A 232 17.83 13.15 -6.21
CA TYR A 232 18.32 13.81 -7.41
C TYR A 232 17.28 14.82 -7.93
N ARG A 233 17.72 15.67 -8.86
CA ARG A 233 16.89 16.73 -9.45
C ARG A 233 16.57 16.39 -10.90
N VAL A 234 15.28 16.44 -11.25
CA VAL A 234 14.77 16.12 -12.59
C VAL A 234 13.98 17.32 -13.10
N THR A 235 14.47 17.98 -14.16
CA THR A 235 13.72 19.05 -14.89
C THR A 235 12.86 19.92 -13.96
N ASP A 236 13.54 20.62 -13.04
CA ASP A 236 13.00 21.53 -12.01
C ASP A 236 12.20 20.94 -10.83
N LYS A 237 12.06 19.61 -10.74
CA LYS A 237 11.48 18.92 -9.58
C LYS A 237 12.54 18.11 -8.82
N ILE A 238 12.32 17.92 -7.52
CA ILE A 238 13.13 17.02 -6.70
C ILE A 238 12.44 15.66 -6.68
N ALA A 239 13.19 14.62 -7.04
CA ALA A 239 12.74 13.24 -6.98
C ALA A 239 13.66 12.44 -6.07
N MET A 240 13.11 11.40 -5.46
CA MET A 240 13.85 10.43 -4.66
C MET A 240 13.93 9.12 -5.42
N ILE A 241 15.09 8.49 -5.43
CA ILE A 241 15.29 7.13 -5.94
C ILE A 241 15.24 6.18 -4.75
N ILE A 242 14.38 5.18 -4.83
CA ILE A 242 14.41 4.01 -3.96
C ILE A 242 14.59 2.78 -4.86
N GLY A 243 15.67 2.03 -4.66
CA GLY A 243 16.08 0.96 -5.58
C GLY A 243 16.31 1.50 -7.00
N ARG A 244 15.49 1.07 -7.95
CA ARG A 244 15.53 1.50 -9.37
C ARG A 244 14.42 2.49 -9.74
N THR A 245 13.52 2.80 -8.82
CA THR A 245 12.30 3.58 -9.08
C THR A 245 12.47 5.02 -8.62
N SER A 246 11.93 5.95 -9.39
CA SER A 246 11.93 7.39 -9.08
C SER A 246 10.56 7.85 -8.58
N TYR A 247 10.56 8.53 -7.45
CA TYR A 247 9.36 9.07 -6.81
C TYR A 247 9.38 10.60 -6.77
N ASP A 248 8.36 11.24 -7.34
CA ASP A 248 8.20 12.70 -7.30
C ASP A 248 7.86 13.14 -5.86
N LEU A 249 8.56 14.15 -5.36
CA LEU A 249 8.32 14.76 -4.05
C LEU A 249 7.45 16.01 -4.14
N PHE A 250 6.76 16.23 -5.27
CA PHE A 250 5.89 17.38 -5.49
C PHE A 250 4.89 17.54 -4.33
N ASP A 251 4.85 18.73 -3.75
CA ASP A 251 4.02 19.10 -2.60
C ASP A 251 4.26 18.29 -1.31
N CYS A 252 5.33 17.49 -1.19
CA CYS A 252 5.73 16.91 0.10
C CYS A 252 6.03 18.02 1.12
N GLU A 253 5.54 17.86 2.36
CA GLU A 253 5.76 18.86 3.40
C GLU A 253 7.20 18.86 3.94
N LEU A 254 7.80 17.68 3.99
CA LEU A 254 9.21 17.50 4.32
C LEU A 254 10.05 17.92 3.12
N SER A 255 11.19 18.56 3.41
CA SER A 255 12.23 18.65 2.38
C SER A 255 12.70 17.24 2.00
N GLY A 256 13.19 17.07 0.78
CA GLY A 256 13.66 15.76 0.36
C GLY A 256 14.81 15.25 1.24
N GLU A 257 15.69 16.16 1.71
CA GLU A 257 16.76 15.82 2.65
C GLU A 257 16.21 15.28 3.97
N GLU A 258 15.20 15.94 4.54
CA GLU A 258 14.53 15.47 5.76
C GLU A 258 13.85 14.11 5.54
N LEU A 259 13.17 13.93 4.41
CA LEU A 259 12.53 12.67 4.08
C LEU A 259 13.57 11.54 3.99
N VAL A 260 14.70 11.75 3.33
CA VAL A 260 15.78 10.75 3.27
C VAL A 260 16.33 10.42 4.66
N ILE A 261 16.52 11.43 5.52
CA ILE A 261 16.98 11.21 6.91
C ILE A 261 15.97 10.37 7.69
N VAL A 262 14.68 10.70 7.60
CA VAL A 262 13.59 9.96 8.24
C VAL A 262 13.57 8.53 7.73
N LEU A 263 13.46 8.33 6.42
CA LEU A 263 13.36 7.00 5.82
C LEU A 263 14.58 6.12 6.11
N LYS A 264 15.80 6.67 6.14
CA LYS A 264 17.01 5.92 6.54
C LYS A 264 17.05 5.60 8.03
N SER A 265 16.49 6.46 8.88
CA SER A 265 16.41 6.19 10.32
C SER A 265 15.40 5.07 10.58
N LEU A 266 14.26 5.12 9.89
CA LEU A 266 13.22 4.09 9.96
C LEU A 266 13.69 2.75 9.38
N SER A 267 14.42 2.75 8.26
CA SER A 267 14.95 1.51 7.67
C SER A 267 15.94 0.80 8.60
N ARG A 268 16.75 1.55 9.36
CA ARG A 268 17.63 0.97 10.39
C ARG A 268 16.85 0.35 11.55
N ILE A 269 15.76 0.99 11.97
CA ILE A 269 14.87 0.45 13.01
C ILE A 269 14.21 -0.84 12.52
N ALA A 270 13.72 -0.85 11.27
CA ALA A 270 13.15 -2.03 10.64
C ALA A 270 14.18 -3.17 10.49
N ALA A 271 15.40 -2.88 10.06
CA ALA A 271 16.47 -3.87 9.90
C ALA A 271 16.84 -4.56 11.23
N ARG A 272 16.90 -3.82 12.34
CA ARG A 272 17.18 -4.41 13.68
C ARG A 272 16.14 -5.45 14.08
N LYS A 273 14.87 -5.25 13.72
CA LYS A 273 13.80 -6.23 13.98
C LYS A 273 14.02 -7.52 13.18
N VAL A 274 14.48 -7.43 11.94
CA VAL A 274 14.79 -8.62 11.12
C VAL A 274 15.94 -9.43 11.75
N GLU A 275 16.94 -8.75 12.31
CA GLU A 275 18.06 -9.38 13.03
C GLU A 275 17.62 -9.99 14.38
N GLU A 276 16.77 -9.31 15.15
CA GLU A 276 16.29 -9.76 16.47
C GLU A 276 15.24 -10.89 16.39
N GLN A 277 14.42 -10.93 15.33
CA GLN A 277 13.35 -11.92 15.17
C GLN A 277 13.78 -13.16 14.38
N GLY A 278 15.02 -13.23 13.89
CA GLY A 278 15.60 -14.45 13.29
C GLY A 278 14.85 -14.99 12.06
N ALA A 279 13.99 -14.17 11.44
CA ALA A 279 13.24 -14.54 10.25
C ALA A 279 12.96 -13.28 9.44
N SER A 280 13.53 -13.26 8.24
CA SER A 280 13.11 -12.39 7.15
C SER A 280 11.61 -12.60 6.93
N SER A 281 10.77 -11.67 7.38
CA SER A 281 9.46 -11.46 6.76
C SER A 281 9.60 -10.36 5.72
N VAL A 282 10.49 -10.56 4.73
CA VAL A 282 10.35 -9.85 3.46
C VAL A 282 8.91 -10.09 3.01
N PRO A 283 8.14 -9.05 2.66
CA PRO A 283 6.80 -9.23 2.14
C PRO A 283 6.85 -10.26 1.03
N GLN A 284 6.11 -11.36 1.19
CA GLN A 284 6.16 -12.44 0.21
C GLN A 284 5.64 -11.87 -1.13
N LYS A 285 6.54 -11.69 -2.09
CA LYS A 285 6.22 -11.13 -3.41
C LYS A 285 5.38 -12.16 -4.16
N TRP A 286 4.05 -12.03 -4.05
CA TRP A 286 3.08 -12.95 -4.67
C TRP A 286 3.11 -12.91 -6.21
N VAL A 287 3.54 -11.78 -6.77
CA VAL A 287 3.52 -11.50 -8.20
C VAL A 287 4.91 -11.11 -8.67
N MET A 288 5.39 -11.73 -9.74
CA MET A 288 6.68 -11.45 -10.36
C MET A 288 6.50 -10.52 -11.58
N ASP A 289 7.48 -9.66 -11.85
CA ASP A 289 7.51 -8.89 -13.10
C ASP A 289 7.79 -9.83 -14.28
N LEU A 290 7.26 -9.54 -15.47
CA LEU A 290 7.55 -10.36 -16.66
C LEU A 290 9.03 -10.37 -17.04
N VAL A 291 9.76 -9.29 -16.74
CA VAL A 291 11.22 -9.22 -16.94
C VAL A 291 11.92 -10.20 -16.00
N ASP A 292 11.59 -10.16 -14.70
CA ASP A 292 12.13 -11.08 -13.69
C ASP A 292 11.82 -12.54 -14.07
N ARG A 293 10.61 -12.80 -14.59
CA ARG A 293 10.18 -14.14 -15.04
C ARG A 293 10.98 -14.64 -16.25
N ALA A 294 11.38 -13.76 -17.17
CA ALA A 294 12.17 -14.14 -18.33
C ALA A 294 13.58 -14.63 -17.95
N GLU A 295 14.08 -14.28 -16.76
CA GLU A 295 15.40 -14.66 -16.26
C GLU A 295 15.40 -15.98 -15.47
N LEU A 296 14.23 -16.54 -15.14
CA LEU A 296 14.11 -17.78 -14.36
C LEU A 296 14.39 -19.05 -15.20
N PRO A 297 15.03 -20.08 -14.61
CA PRO A 297 15.21 -21.38 -15.27
C PRO A 297 13.87 -22.09 -15.50
N GLU A 298 13.68 -22.70 -16.68
CA GLU A 298 12.43 -23.42 -17.04
C GLU A 298 12.11 -24.62 -16.13
N ASN A 299 13.10 -25.15 -15.40
CA ASN A 299 12.97 -26.39 -14.62
C ASN A 299 12.48 -26.19 -13.18
N ASP A 300 12.37 -24.94 -12.70
CA ASP A 300 12.09 -24.64 -11.28
C ASP A 300 10.60 -24.37 -10.99
N VAL A 301 9.70 -24.61 -11.94
CA VAL A 301 8.28 -24.25 -11.82
C VAL A 301 7.38 -25.48 -11.93
N LEU A 302 6.36 -25.55 -11.06
CA LEU A 302 5.28 -26.54 -11.16
C LEU A 302 4.59 -26.45 -12.53
N ILE A 303 4.57 -27.57 -13.26
CA ILE A 303 3.85 -27.72 -14.53
C ILE A 303 2.52 -28.43 -14.26
N ALA A 304 1.42 -27.77 -14.57
CA ALA A 304 0.07 -28.30 -14.40
C ALA A 304 -0.46 -28.96 -15.69
N ASP A 305 -1.46 -29.85 -15.57
CA ASP A 305 -2.10 -30.47 -16.74
C ASP A 305 -2.88 -29.41 -17.55
N ALA A 306 -2.32 -29.06 -18.71
CA ALA A 306 -2.89 -28.05 -19.60
C ALA A 306 -4.31 -28.39 -20.06
N PHE A 307 -4.64 -29.67 -20.26
CA PHE A 307 -5.97 -30.07 -20.70
C PHE A 307 -7.00 -29.91 -19.57
N PHE A 308 -6.61 -30.22 -18.34
CA PHE A 308 -7.51 -29.98 -17.20
C PHE A 308 -7.70 -28.48 -16.93
N LEU A 309 -6.64 -27.69 -17.01
CA LEU A 309 -6.74 -26.22 -16.93
C LEU A 309 -7.68 -25.66 -18.02
N GLU A 310 -7.61 -26.21 -19.23
CA GLU A 310 -8.52 -25.84 -20.33
C GLU A 310 -9.97 -26.14 -19.98
N TYR A 311 -10.24 -27.31 -19.38
CA TYR A 311 -11.57 -27.67 -18.87
C TYR A 311 -12.08 -26.66 -17.84
N ILE A 312 -11.26 -26.28 -16.85
CA ILE A 312 -11.61 -25.27 -15.84
C ILE A 312 -11.96 -23.94 -16.51
N CYS A 313 -11.09 -23.47 -17.41
CA CYS A 313 -11.28 -22.22 -18.15
C CYS A 313 -12.59 -22.20 -18.95
N LYS A 314 -12.93 -23.32 -19.61
CA LYS A 314 -14.18 -23.49 -20.37
C LYS A 314 -15.40 -23.48 -19.45
N LYS A 315 -15.34 -24.13 -18.28
CA LYS A 315 -16.45 -24.17 -17.30
C LYS A 315 -16.86 -22.76 -16.85
N HIS A 316 -15.89 -21.88 -16.60
CA HIS A 316 -16.14 -20.50 -16.16
C HIS A 316 -16.63 -19.55 -17.26
N LYS A 317 -16.47 -19.92 -18.54
CA LYS A 317 -16.77 -19.07 -19.70
C LYS A 317 -16.16 -17.67 -19.60
N PHE A 318 -15.04 -17.53 -18.89
CA PHE A 318 -14.37 -16.24 -18.72
C PHE A 318 -13.64 -15.84 -20.01
N PHE A 319 -13.00 -16.81 -20.66
CA PHE A 319 -12.24 -16.63 -21.90
C PHE A 319 -13.08 -16.79 -23.17
N ILE A 320 -14.31 -17.29 -23.05
CA ILE A 320 -15.23 -17.50 -24.17
C ILE A 320 -16.20 -16.33 -24.19
N SER A 321 -15.95 -15.35 -25.06
CA SER A 321 -16.92 -14.31 -25.37
C SER A 321 -17.72 -14.73 -26.59
N ASP A 322 -19.06 -14.63 -26.52
CA ASP A 322 -19.95 -14.82 -27.69
C ASP A 322 -19.60 -13.89 -28.87
N TYR A 323 -18.78 -12.86 -28.64
CA TYR A 323 -18.30 -11.90 -29.65
C TYR A 323 -16.96 -12.28 -30.31
N TYR A 324 -16.26 -13.31 -29.86
CA TYR A 324 -14.91 -13.68 -30.36
C TYR A 324 -14.74 -15.20 -30.50
N PRO A 325 -15.20 -15.80 -31.61
CA PRO A 325 -15.26 -17.26 -31.80
C PRO A 325 -13.92 -17.93 -32.17
N LYS A 326 -12.78 -17.22 -32.12
CA LYS A 326 -11.48 -17.78 -32.53
C LYS A 326 -10.73 -18.40 -31.36
N HIS A 327 -10.19 -19.59 -31.58
CA HIS A 327 -9.46 -20.40 -30.60
C HIS A 327 -8.17 -19.69 -30.13
N PRO A 328 -7.76 -19.82 -28.84
CA PRO A 328 -6.50 -19.28 -28.31
C PRO A 328 -5.20 -19.80 -28.98
N LEU A 329 -5.31 -20.67 -29.99
CA LEU A 329 -4.19 -21.27 -30.72
C LEU A 329 -3.95 -20.67 -32.12
N ASP A 330 -4.73 -19.67 -32.56
CA ASP A 330 -4.40 -18.93 -33.79
C ASP A 330 -3.11 -18.13 -33.54
N ALA A 331 -2.05 -18.31 -34.34
CA ALA A 331 -0.76 -17.63 -34.14
C ALA A 331 -0.87 -16.09 -34.18
N ASP A 332 -1.87 -15.56 -34.89
CA ASP A 332 -2.19 -14.14 -34.94
C ASP A 332 -2.95 -13.64 -33.69
N PHE A 333 -3.27 -14.53 -32.73
CA PHE A 333 -4.18 -14.24 -31.63
C PHE A 333 -3.49 -13.78 -30.33
N LEU A 334 -2.22 -14.12 -30.13
CA LEU A 334 -1.42 -13.80 -28.96
C LEU A 334 0.01 -13.44 -29.39
N ASN A 335 0.52 -12.30 -28.93
CA ASN A 335 1.93 -11.96 -29.07
C ASN A 335 2.69 -12.61 -27.90
N ARG A 336 3.35 -13.75 -28.12
CA ARG A 336 4.09 -14.46 -27.06
C ARG A 336 5.24 -13.64 -26.47
N GLU A 337 5.94 -12.87 -27.31
CA GLU A 337 7.05 -12.01 -26.89
C GLU A 337 6.56 -10.91 -25.94
N ALA A 338 5.37 -10.36 -26.19
CA ALA A 338 4.74 -9.36 -25.34
C ALA A 338 4.46 -9.87 -23.91
N PHE A 339 4.33 -11.18 -23.72
CA PHE A 339 4.11 -11.81 -22.41
C PHE A 339 5.35 -12.54 -21.89
N CYS A 340 6.51 -12.40 -22.56
CA CYS A 340 7.76 -13.09 -22.23
C CYS A 340 7.61 -14.63 -22.11
N LEU A 341 6.71 -15.24 -22.89
CA LEU A 341 6.46 -16.68 -22.84
C LEU A 341 7.59 -17.48 -23.50
N SER A 342 8.10 -18.53 -22.84
CA SER A 342 9.01 -19.50 -23.46
C SER A 342 8.35 -20.19 -24.66
N THR A 343 9.12 -20.68 -25.63
CA THR A 343 8.60 -21.51 -26.73
C THR A 343 7.96 -22.82 -26.27
N ASN A 344 8.37 -23.33 -25.12
CA ASN A 344 7.91 -24.63 -24.59
C ASN A 344 6.63 -24.52 -23.76
N GLU A 345 6.27 -23.32 -23.30
CA GLU A 345 5.07 -23.10 -22.49
C GLU A 345 3.79 -23.26 -23.31
N ARG A 346 2.89 -24.12 -22.84
CA ARG A 346 1.62 -24.35 -23.51
C ARG A 346 0.59 -23.32 -23.04
N VAL A 347 0.10 -22.54 -23.99
CA VAL A 347 -0.98 -21.58 -23.75
C VAL A 347 -2.30 -22.32 -23.66
N VAL A 348 -2.99 -22.15 -22.53
CA VAL A 348 -4.30 -22.75 -22.24
C VAL A 348 -5.42 -21.79 -22.63
N ALA A 349 -5.30 -20.52 -22.25
CA ALA A 349 -6.35 -19.52 -22.50
C ALA A 349 -5.79 -18.09 -22.61
N HIS A 350 -6.47 -17.23 -23.36
CA HIS A 350 -6.13 -15.81 -23.48
C HIS A 350 -7.41 -14.94 -23.48
N TYR A 351 -7.51 -14.01 -22.54
CA TYR A 351 -8.60 -13.02 -22.44
C TYR A 351 -8.08 -11.63 -22.81
N ARG A 352 -8.70 -10.96 -23.78
CA ARG A 352 -8.22 -9.69 -24.34
C ARG A 352 -8.89 -8.49 -23.66
N THR A 353 -8.11 -7.51 -23.25
CA THR A 353 -8.60 -6.32 -22.53
C THR A 353 -8.57 -5.03 -23.35
N ALA A 354 -7.81 -4.95 -24.45
CA ALA A 354 -7.60 -3.72 -25.22
C ALA A 354 -8.36 -3.66 -26.55
N LEU A 355 -8.75 -2.47 -27.03
CA LEU A 355 -9.43 -2.30 -28.33
C LEU A 355 -8.48 -2.25 -29.54
N GLY A 356 -7.25 -1.71 -29.38
CA GLY A 356 -6.31 -1.45 -30.48
C GLY A 356 -5.05 -2.35 -30.55
N LYS A 357 -4.74 -3.10 -29.49
CA LYS A 357 -3.56 -3.98 -29.36
C LYS A 357 -3.93 -5.31 -28.68
N LYS A 358 -4.98 -5.94 -29.21
CA LYS A 358 -5.63 -7.12 -28.61
C LYS A 358 -4.71 -8.33 -28.38
N ALA A 359 -3.59 -8.43 -29.10
CA ALA A 359 -2.65 -9.54 -28.95
C ALA A 359 -1.58 -9.30 -27.87
N GLU A 360 -1.40 -8.05 -27.42
CA GLU A 360 -0.35 -7.65 -26.47
C GLU A 360 -0.86 -7.47 -25.03
N TYR A 361 -2.18 -7.35 -24.83
CA TYR A 361 -2.79 -7.05 -23.53
C TYR A 361 -3.94 -7.99 -23.22
N GLY A 362 -3.98 -8.46 -21.97
CA GLY A 362 -4.95 -9.42 -21.53
C GLY A 362 -4.51 -10.23 -20.33
N VAL A 363 -5.21 -11.34 -20.11
CA VAL A 363 -4.79 -12.41 -19.20
C VAL A 363 -4.47 -13.64 -20.03
N VAL A 364 -3.29 -14.23 -19.82
CA VAL A 364 -2.90 -15.50 -20.44
C VAL A 364 -2.73 -16.54 -19.34
N ILE A 365 -3.38 -17.69 -19.48
CA ILE A 365 -3.15 -18.86 -18.64
C ILE A 365 -2.33 -19.85 -19.45
N THR A 366 -1.26 -20.34 -18.84
CA THR A 366 -0.37 -21.38 -19.39
C THR A 366 -0.40 -22.62 -18.50
N ASP A 367 0.35 -23.65 -18.84
CA ASP A 367 0.66 -24.79 -17.97
C ASP A 367 1.63 -24.47 -16.83
N VAL A 368 2.26 -23.30 -16.82
CA VAL A 368 3.27 -22.89 -15.82
C VAL A 368 2.75 -21.81 -14.86
N GLY A 369 1.78 -21.01 -15.29
CA GLY A 369 1.22 -19.95 -14.46
C GLY A 369 0.33 -18.98 -15.23
N ILE A 370 0.05 -17.84 -14.59
CA ILE A 370 -0.89 -16.83 -15.07
C ILE A 370 -0.14 -15.53 -15.35
N TYR A 371 -0.31 -15.02 -16.56
CA TYR A 371 0.25 -13.76 -17.01
C TYR A 371 -0.85 -12.72 -17.15
N ILE A 372 -0.62 -11.51 -16.66
CA ILE A 372 -1.56 -10.39 -16.73
C ILE A 372 -0.83 -9.21 -17.36
N ARG A 373 -1.44 -8.61 -18.38
CA ARG A 373 -0.93 -7.46 -19.11
C ARG A 373 -2.04 -6.44 -19.36
N GLU A 374 -1.98 -5.25 -18.76
CA GLU A 374 -3.02 -4.23 -18.90
C GLU A 374 -2.65 -3.11 -19.89
N PRO A 375 -3.60 -2.61 -20.70
CA PRO A 375 -3.32 -1.63 -21.76
C PRO A 375 -3.12 -0.19 -21.28
N PHE A 376 -3.31 0.09 -20.00
CA PHE A 376 -3.17 1.43 -19.42
C PHE A 376 -1.87 1.51 -18.60
N GLU A 377 -1.31 2.72 -18.47
CA GLU A 377 -0.22 3.02 -17.53
C GLU A 377 -0.70 2.88 -16.08
N HIS A 378 -0.90 1.64 -15.65
CA HIS A 378 -1.04 1.24 -14.26
C HIS A 378 0.34 0.77 -13.76
N SER A 379 0.67 1.04 -12.49
CA SER A 379 1.97 0.73 -11.87
C SER A 379 2.32 -0.76 -11.81
N PHE A 380 1.39 -1.65 -12.17
CA PHE A 380 1.63 -3.11 -12.26
C PHE A 380 1.03 -3.64 -13.56
N PRO A 381 1.49 -3.13 -14.73
CA PRO A 381 0.81 -3.44 -15.98
C PRO A 381 1.06 -4.89 -16.38
N ASP A 382 2.22 -5.45 -16.01
CA ASP A 382 2.76 -6.71 -16.52
C ASP A 382 3.18 -7.61 -15.35
N ALA A 383 2.47 -8.72 -15.17
CA ALA A 383 2.59 -9.58 -13.99
C ALA A 383 2.58 -11.06 -14.36
N PHE A 384 3.43 -11.83 -13.69
CA PHE A 384 3.43 -13.29 -13.69
C PHE A 384 3.12 -13.82 -12.29
N ILE A 385 2.19 -14.77 -12.20
CA ILE A 385 1.81 -15.45 -10.98
C ILE A 385 2.07 -16.94 -11.19
N SER A 386 3.09 -17.48 -10.52
CA SER A 386 3.32 -18.92 -10.50
C SER A 386 2.19 -19.63 -9.75
N TYR A 387 1.98 -20.92 -10.04
CA TYR A 387 0.98 -21.69 -9.33
C TYR A 387 1.25 -21.84 -7.84
N ASP A 388 2.52 -21.93 -7.44
CA ASP A 388 2.92 -21.94 -6.02
C ASP A 388 2.51 -20.64 -5.31
N ASN A 389 2.76 -19.50 -5.96
CA ASN A 389 2.35 -18.21 -5.41
C ASN A 389 0.82 -18.07 -5.38
N LEU A 390 0.13 -18.55 -6.42
CA LEU A 390 -1.33 -18.47 -6.51
C LEU A 390 -2.01 -19.23 -5.37
N VAL A 391 -1.48 -20.38 -4.96
CA VAL A 391 -2.02 -21.16 -3.82
C VAL A 391 -2.01 -20.32 -2.54
N GLN A 392 -0.95 -19.54 -2.32
CA GLN A 392 -0.73 -18.82 -1.07
C GLN A 392 -1.23 -17.37 -1.08
N ALA A 393 -1.35 -16.74 -2.25
CA ALA A 393 -1.71 -15.33 -2.37
C ALA A 393 -3.14 -15.06 -1.84
N PRO A 394 -3.36 -13.96 -1.08
CA PRO A 394 -4.70 -13.52 -0.74
C PRO A 394 -5.37 -12.96 -2.00
N VAL A 395 -6.59 -13.43 -2.30
CA VAL A 395 -7.39 -12.93 -3.43
C VAL A 395 -8.63 -12.26 -2.88
N ASP A 396 -8.77 -10.95 -3.13
CA ASP A 396 -9.93 -10.16 -2.69
C ASP A 396 -10.67 -9.55 -3.88
N ASN A 397 -11.98 -9.77 -3.92
CA ASN A 397 -12.90 -9.28 -4.94
C ASN A 397 -14.10 -8.49 -4.37
N THR A 398 -14.04 -8.09 -3.10
CA THR A 398 -15.09 -7.32 -2.40
C THR A 398 -15.43 -6.01 -3.12
N HIS A 399 -14.46 -5.44 -3.82
CA HIS A 399 -14.61 -4.21 -4.60
C HIS A 399 -15.00 -4.51 -6.05
N SER A 400 -16.27 -4.25 -6.39
CA SER A 400 -16.91 -4.60 -7.68
C SER A 400 -16.20 -4.23 -9.00
N ARG A 401 -15.15 -3.39 -8.96
CA ARG A 401 -14.42 -2.92 -10.15
C ARG A 401 -13.00 -3.47 -10.29
N PHE A 402 -12.48 -4.14 -9.26
CA PHE A 402 -11.08 -4.57 -9.23
C PHE A 402 -10.95 -5.95 -8.61
N LEU A 403 -9.86 -6.63 -8.95
CA LEU A 403 -9.41 -7.83 -8.27
C LEU A 403 -8.08 -7.51 -7.59
N LEU A 404 -7.98 -7.83 -6.31
CA LEU A 404 -6.74 -7.77 -5.56
C LEU A 404 -6.13 -9.17 -5.48
N ILE A 405 -4.84 -9.29 -5.77
CA ILE A 405 -4.05 -10.51 -5.59
C ILE A 405 -2.80 -10.12 -4.81
N GLY A 406 -2.70 -10.49 -3.55
CA GLY A 406 -1.71 -9.88 -2.66
C GLY A 406 -2.00 -8.40 -2.47
N GLU A 407 -0.97 -7.59 -2.68
CA GLU A 407 -1.04 -6.11 -2.72
C GLU A 407 -1.34 -5.56 -4.14
N TYR A 408 -1.46 -6.43 -5.15
CA TYR A 408 -1.56 -6.04 -6.56
C TYR A 408 -3.01 -5.90 -7.00
N LYS A 409 -3.32 -4.81 -7.73
CA LYS A 409 -4.69 -4.43 -8.12
C LYS A 409 -4.86 -4.46 -9.64
N TYR A 410 -5.81 -5.26 -10.11
CA TYR A 410 -6.11 -5.44 -11.53
C TYR A 410 -7.56 -5.04 -11.86
N SER A 411 -7.77 -4.46 -13.04
CA SER A 411 -9.07 -4.03 -13.53
C SER A 411 -9.58 -4.94 -14.64
N PHE A 412 -10.65 -5.68 -14.34
CA PHE A 412 -11.31 -6.56 -15.30
C PHE A 412 -12.75 -6.11 -15.55
N VAL A 413 -13.29 -6.44 -16.72
CA VAL A 413 -14.71 -6.24 -17.03
C VAL A 413 -15.61 -7.10 -16.12
N HIS A 414 -15.11 -8.25 -15.67
CA HIS A 414 -15.82 -9.20 -14.80
C HIS A 414 -14.91 -9.75 -13.68
N PRO A 415 -14.50 -8.93 -12.70
CA PRO A 415 -13.50 -9.32 -11.69
C PRO A 415 -13.98 -10.50 -10.82
N GLN A 416 -15.29 -10.57 -10.53
CA GLN A 416 -15.87 -11.68 -9.77
C GLN A 416 -15.81 -13.03 -10.52
N LYS A 417 -15.97 -13.03 -11.86
CA LYS A 417 -15.84 -14.26 -12.66
C LYS A 417 -14.38 -14.71 -12.69
N PHE A 418 -13.45 -13.76 -12.83
CA PHE A 418 -12.03 -14.07 -12.81
C PHE A 418 -11.58 -14.60 -11.44
N ALA A 419 -12.03 -13.99 -10.35
CA ALA A 419 -11.76 -14.46 -8.99
C ALA A 419 -12.24 -15.92 -8.78
N ARG A 420 -13.45 -16.25 -9.23
CA ARG A 420 -13.98 -17.63 -9.13
C ARG A 420 -13.16 -18.63 -9.94
N LEU A 421 -12.70 -18.22 -11.13
CA LEU A 421 -11.79 -19.01 -11.93
C LEU A 421 -10.46 -19.24 -11.19
N LEU A 422 -9.88 -18.20 -10.59
CA LEU A 422 -8.64 -18.32 -9.81
C LEU A 422 -8.83 -19.27 -8.63
N GLU A 423 -9.95 -19.20 -7.91
CA GLU A 423 -10.25 -20.13 -6.81
C GLU A 423 -10.33 -21.59 -7.26
N ASP A 424 -10.93 -21.88 -8.42
CA ASP A 424 -10.99 -23.25 -8.94
C ASP A 424 -9.63 -23.75 -9.44
N ILE A 425 -8.82 -22.86 -10.02
CA ILE A 425 -7.42 -23.17 -10.35
C ILE A 425 -6.62 -23.43 -9.08
N ARG A 426 -6.73 -22.58 -8.06
CA ARG A 426 -6.09 -22.77 -6.75
C ARG A 426 -6.47 -24.11 -6.14
N LEU A 427 -7.74 -24.48 -6.20
CA LEU A 427 -8.23 -25.76 -5.69
C LEU A 427 -7.56 -26.92 -6.43
N TYR A 428 -7.47 -26.85 -7.75
CA TYR A 428 -6.77 -27.85 -8.56
C TYR A 428 -5.27 -27.94 -8.24
N ILE A 429 -4.55 -26.82 -8.18
CA ILE A 429 -3.12 -26.82 -7.87
C ILE A 429 -2.86 -27.37 -6.46
N THR A 430 -3.63 -26.92 -5.48
CA THR A 430 -3.50 -27.42 -4.10
C THR A 430 -3.75 -28.93 -4.04
N CYS A 431 -4.69 -29.43 -4.86
CA CYS A 431 -5.00 -30.84 -4.97
C CYS A 431 -3.79 -31.66 -5.46
N LEU A 432 -3.08 -31.18 -6.49
CA LEU A 432 -1.86 -31.83 -7.01
C LEU A 432 -0.80 -32.04 -5.93
N CYS A 433 -0.62 -31.06 -5.04
CA CYS A 433 0.34 -31.14 -3.92
C CYS A 433 -0.05 -32.16 -2.84
N THR A 434 -1.29 -32.70 -2.87
CA THR A 434 -1.81 -33.67 -1.90
C THR A 434 -1.95 -35.08 -2.46
N VAL A 435 -1.61 -35.28 -3.74
CA VAL A 435 -1.62 -36.61 -4.35
C VAL A 435 -0.49 -37.45 -3.72
N PRO A 436 -0.78 -38.69 -3.26
CA PRO A 436 0.26 -39.56 -2.71
C PRO A 436 1.38 -39.83 -3.71
N GLU A 437 2.60 -39.97 -3.21
CA GLU A 437 3.77 -40.28 -4.03
C GLU A 437 3.55 -41.54 -4.89
N GLY A 438 3.85 -41.44 -6.19
CA GLY A 438 3.68 -42.52 -7.16
C GLY A 438 2.25 -42.70 -7.72
N VAL A 439 1.30 -41.85 -7.32
CA VAL A 439 -0.05 -41.81 -7.91
C VAL A 439 -0.15 -40.62 -8.84
N GLU A 440 -0.73 -40.82 -10.02
CA GLU A 440 -1.04 -39.75 -10.97
C GLU A 440 -2.54 -39.81 -11.32
N TYR A 441 -3.14 -38.64 -11.49
CA TYR A 441 -4.52 -38.49 -11.93
C TYR A 441 -4.52 -37.69 -13.25
N PRO A 442 -4.29 -38.34 -14.40
CA PRO A 442 -4.27 -37.64 -15.68
C PRO A 442 -5.68 -37.19 -16.08
N TYR A 443 -5.75 -36.15 -16.89
CA TYR A 443 -6.99 -35.73 -17.53
C TYR A 443 -7.00 -36.08 -19.02
N ASP A 444 -8.02 -36.82 -19.44
CA ASP A 444 -8.27 -37.09 -20.86
C ASP A 444 -9.70 -36.66 -21.22
N PRO A 445 -9.86 -35.63 -22.08
CA PRO A 445 -11.17 -35.15 -22.53
C PRO A 445 -12.03 -36.23 -23.20
N SER A 446 -11.42 -37.27 -23.78
CA SER A 446 -12.13 -38.36 -24.45
C SER A 446 -12.76 -39.37 -23.49
N TYR A 447 -12.24 -39.46 -22.26
CA TYR A 447 -12.75 -40.33 -21.19
C TYR A 447 -13.71 -39.60 -20.24
N THR A 448 -13.79 -38.27 -20.32
CA THR A 448 -14.64 -37.46 -19.45
C THR A 448 -15.99 -37.14 -20.08
N GLU A 449 -16.94 -38.07 -19.99
CA GLU A 449 -18.34 -37.72 -20.24
C GLU A 449 -18.82 -36.69 -19.21
N THR A 450 -19.34 -35.55 -19.69
CA THR A 450 -19.95 -34.54 -18.83
C THR A 450 -21.26 -35.07 -18.25
N TRP A 451 -21.39 -35.10 -16.93
CA TRP A 451 -22.67 -35.40 -16.28
C TRP A 451 -23.77 -34.49 -16.82
N SER A 452 -24.92 -35.08 -17.09
CA SER A 452 -26.15 -34.37 -17.45
C SER A 452 -26.72 -33.71 -16.19
N LEU A 453 -26.14 -32.56 -15.85
CA LEU A 453 -26.48 -31.77 -14.68
C LEU A 453 -27.60 -30.76 -15.03
N PRO A 454 -28.80 -30.84 -14.42
CA PRO A 454 -29.81 -29.81 -14.55
C PRO A 454 -29.55 -28.77 -13.46
N VAL A 455 -28.75 -27.73 -13.73
CA VAL A 455 -28.46 -26.76 -12.66
C VAL A 455 -28.96 -25.38 -13.01
N ARG A 456 -30.10 -25.02 -12.40
CA ARG A 456 -30.36 -23.64 -11.98
C ARG A 456 -29.31 -23.32 -10.91
N GLY A 457 -28.30 -22.55 -11.30
CA GLY A 457 -27.27 -21.89 -10.49
C GLY A 457 -26.91 -22.55 -9.15
N ALA A 458 -25.80 -23.29 -9.12
CA ALA A 458 -25.12 -23.62 -7.88
C ALA A 458 -24.90 -22.34 -7.05
N HIS A 459 -25.15 -22.40 -5.74
CA HIS A 459 -24.93 -21.27 -4.86
C HIS A 459 -23.44 -20.92 -4.84
N ALA A 460 -23.12 -19.61 -4.76
CA ALA A 460 -21.74 -19.14 -4.83
C ALA A 460 -20.84 -19.73 -3.71
N ASP A 461 -21.46 -20.12 -2.59
CA ASP A 461 -20.82 -20.59 -1.36
C ASP A 461 -20.83 -22.12 -1.22
N SER A 462 -21.32 -22.86 -2.21
CA SER A 462 -21.33 -24.32 -2.18
C SER A 462 -19.90 -24.87 -2.20
N LYS A 463 -19.61 -25.82 -1.30
CA LYS A 463 -18.31 -26.51 -1.23
C LYS A 463 -18.00 -27.17 -2.58
N ARG A 464 -16.77 -27.00 -3.06
CA ARG A 464 -16.29 -27.52 -4.33
C ARG A 464 -15.34 -28.69 -4.12
N TRP A 465 -15.38 -29.61 -5.07
CA TRP A 465 -14.67 -30.87 -5.04
C TRP A 465 -13.95 -31.11 -6.36
N ILE A 466 -12.71 -31.56 -6.29
CA ILE A 466 -12.02 -32.25 -7.38
C ILE A 466 -12.51 -33.69 -7.36
N VAL A 467 -12.90 -34.19 -8.53
CA VAL A 467 -13.42 -35.55 -8.71
C VAL A 467 -12.45 -36.35 -9.56
N VAL A 468 -12.09 -37.52 -9.05
CA VAL A 468 -11.40 -38.57 -9.81
C VAL A 468 -12.32 -39.77 -9.88
N GLU A 469 -12.52 -40.32 -11.07
CA GLU A 469 -13.28 -41.53 -11.34
C GLU A 469 -12.35 -42.52 -12.04
N ASP A 470 -12.17 -43.71 -11.46
CA ASP A 470 -11.30 -44.78 -12.00
C ASP A 470 -9.87 -44.31 -12.33
N GLY A 471 -9.30 -43.46 -11.45
CA GLY A 471 -7.95 -42.92 -11.61
C GLY A 471 -7.82 -41.78 -12.63
N MET A 472 -8.90 -41.36 -13.27
CA MET A 472 -8.92 -40.23 -14.21
C MET A 472 -9.57 -39.00 -13.58
N LEU A 473 -9.00 -37.81 -13.81
CA LEU A 473 -9.65 -36.56 -13.43
C LEU A 473 -10.97 -36.42 -14.19
N LYS A 474 -12.07 -36.24 -13.46
CA LYS A 474 -13.40 -36.04 -14.04
C LYS A 474 -13.75 -34.56 -14.19
N GLY A 475 -13.43 -33.76 -13.18
CA GLY A 475 -13.82 -32.37 -13.15
C GLY A 475 -13.86 -31.76 -11.76
N LEU A 476 -14.36 -30.52 -11.73
CA LEU A 476 -14.66 -29.76 -10.52
C LEU A 476 -16.15 -29.70 -10.36
N HIS A 477 -16.67 -30.09 -9.20
CA HIS A 477 -18.10 -30.17 -8.96
C HIS A 477 -18.48 -29.63 -7.58
N THR A 478 -19.66 -29.02 -7.47
CA THR A 478 -20.21 -28.66 -6.16
C THR A 478 -20.83 -29.87 -5.47
N THR A 479 -21.02 -29.81 -4.15
CA THR A 479 -21.71 -30.86 -3.40
C THR A 479 -23.07 -31.23 -4.02
N GLU A 480 -23.83 -30.24 -4.50
CA GLU A 480 -25.14 -30.47 -5.13
C GLU A 480 -25.02 -31.15 -6.49
N GLU A 481 -24.01 -30.78 -7.29
CA GLU A 481 -23.72 -31.44 -8.57
C GLU A 481 -23.35 -32.92 -8.34
N LEU A 482 -22.56 -33.20 -7.31
CA LEU A 482 -22.20 -34.57 -6.92
C LEU A 482 -23.41 -35.37 -6.43
N GLN A 483 -24.22 -34.79 -5.54
CA GLN A 483 -25.42 -35.46 -5.05
C GLN A 483 -26.38 -35.79 -6.19
N TRP A 484 -26.54 -34.87 -7.14
CA TRP A 484 -27.37 -35.10 -8.32
C TRP A 484 -26.81 -36.23 -9.21
N ALA A 485 -25.50 -36.23 -9.47
CA ALA A 485 -24.86 -37.27 -10.28
C ALA A 485 -25.03 -38.66 -9.65
N ILE A 486 -24.93 -38.73 -8.32
CA ILE A 486 -25.22 -39.91 -7.52
C ILE A 486 -26.69 -40.34 -7.66
N ASP A 487 -27.64 -39.44 -7.41
CA ASP A 487 -29.07 -39.74 -7.39
C ASP A 487 -29.56 -40.17 -8.78
N SER A 488 -28.95 -39.62 -9.84
CA SER A 488 -29.22 -39.93 -11.24
C SER A 488 -28.46 -41.15 -11.76
N ARG A 489 -27.66 -41.83 -10.93
CA ARG A 489 -26.82 -42.99 -11.30
C ARG A 489 -25.88 -42.72 -12.49
N GLN A 490 -25.40 -41.49 -12.61
CA GLN A 490 -24.40 -41.10 -13.61
C GLN A 490 -22.97 -41.25 -13.09
N MET A 491 -22.83 -41.83 -11.90
CA MET A 491 -21.64 -41.79 -11.08
C MET A 491 -21.55 -43.09 -10.27
N ASP A 492 -20.43 -43.82 -10.39
CA ASP A 492 -20.17 -45.02 -9.58
C ASP A 492 -19.44 -44.63 -8.28
N ARG A 493 -20.10 -44.83 -7.14
CA ARG A 493 -19.58 -44.41 -5.83
C ARG A 493 -18.31 -45.14 -5.43
N ASP A 494 -18.11 -46.38 -5.92
CA ASP A 494 -16.99 -47.23 -5.53
C ASP A 494 -15.70 -46.86 -6.26
N LEU A 495 -15.82 -46.22 -7.43
CA LEU A 495 -14.70 -45.85 -8.29
C LEU A 495 -14.23 -44.40 -8.08
N ILE A 496 -14.86 -43.68 -7.15
CA ILE A 496 -14.67 -42.24 -7.02
C ILE A 496 -13.87 -41.85 -5.80
N LYS A 497 -12.94 -40.93 -6.07
CA LYS A 497 -12.19 -40.20 -5.06
C LYS A 497 -12.48 -38.71 -5.18
N LEU A 498 -12.72 -38.09 -4.04
CA LEU A 498 -13.06 -36.69 -3.92
C LEU A 498 -12.00 -35.98 -3.07
N TRP A 499 -11.67 -34.75 -3.46
CA TRP A 499 -10.81 -33.88 -2.67
C TRP A 499 -11.33 -32.45 -2.65
N SER A 500 -11.18 -31.77 -1.52
CA SER A 500 -11.60 -30.37 -1.32
C SER A 500 -10.66 -29.69 -0.34
N TYR A 501 -10.67 -28.36 -0.30
CA TYR A 501 -9.94 -27.60 0.72
C TYR A 501 -10.17 -28.09 2.15
N GLY A 502 -9.08 -28.21 2.91
CA GLY A 502 -9.08 -28.67 4.30
C GLY A 502 -9.16 -30.19 4.48
N ALA A 503 -9.31 -30.97 3.40
CA ALA A 503 -9.25 -32.43 3.49
C ALA A 503 -7.80 -32.90 3.71
N SER A 504 -7.59 -33.75 4.71
CA SER A 504 -6.27 -34.32 5.04
C SER A 504 -5.82 -35.40 4.04
N SER A 505 -6.74 -35.94 3.26
CA SER A 505 -6.49 -36.97 2.25
C SER A 505 -7.65 -37.04 1.26
N TRP A 506 -7.44 -37.73 0.14
CA TRP A 506 -8.51 -38.08 -0.81
C TRP A 506 -9.55 -38.98 -0.15
N GLN A 507 -10.83 -38.63 -0.30
CA GLN A 507 -11.96 -39.27 0.37
C GLN A 507 -12.78 -40.10 -0.62
N THR A 508 -13.45 -41.15 -0.14
CA THR A 508 -14.49 -41.84 -0.94
C THR A 508 -15.74 -40.97 -1.04
N ALA A 509 -16.61 -41.27 -2.02
CA ALA A 509 -17.90 -40.58 -2.16
C ALA A 509 -18.73 -40.62 -0.87
N GLU A 510 -18.73 -41.74 -0.14
CA GLU A 510 -19.45 -41.88 1.13
C GLU A 510 -18.85 -41.01 2.25
N ALA A 511 -17.53 -40.98 2.39
CA ALA A 511 -16.87 -40.21 3.46
C ALA A 511 -16.92 -38.69 3.24
N ALA A 512 -17.12 -38.25 2.01
CA ALA A 512 -17.13 -36.83 1.63
C ALA A 512 -18.54 -36.20 1.64
N LEU A 513 -19.59 -37.01 1.43
CA LEU A 513 -20.97 -36.55 1.22
C LEU A 513 -21.95 -36.94 2.33
N LEU A 514 -21.48 -37.70 3.34
CA LEU A 514 -22.16 -37.96 4.63
C LEU A 514 -21.58 -37.05 5.72
#